data_AF-A0A7W5YKZ2-F1
#
_entry.id   AF-A0A7W5YKZ2-F1
#
_cell.length_a   1.000
_cell.length_b   1.000
_cell.length_c   1.000
_cell.angle_alpha   90.00
_cell.angle_beta   90.00
_cell.angle_gamma   90.00
#
_symmetry.space_group_name_H-M   'P 1'
#
loop_
_entity.id
_entity.type
_entity.pdbx_description
1 polymer ?
#
loop_
_entity_poly.entity_id
_entity_poly.type
_entity_poly.pdbx_seq_one_letter_code
_entity_poly.pdbx_strand_id
1 'polypeptide(L)'
;MRRLLTELMDFDEVNRHLIEKITATRIRYDFGEGPDLLGRRLPDIDVKQGHLYGLLRRGRGLLLDRTERLTVGGWSDRVDHLADPTAPLDVPCVLLRPDGHVAWIGDDQQDLDDHLARWFGEPAD
;
A
#
# COMPACT_ATOMS: atom_id res chain seq x y z
N MET A 1 41.89 -1.75 -1.50
CA MET A 1 40.60 -2.49 -1.43
C MET A 1 39.46 -1.56 -0.95
N ARG A 2 39.30 -0.38 -1.59
CA ARG A 2 38.28 0.63 -1.22
C ARG A 2 37.53 1.19 -2.45
N ARG A 3 37.88 0.73 -3.66
CA ARG A 3 37.31 1.20 -4.95
C ARG A 3 36.11 0.39 -5.42
N LEU A 4 36.15 -0.94 -5.23
CA LEU A 4 35.03 -1.84 -5.57
C LEU A 4 33.75 -1.56 -4.78
N LEU A 5 33.84 -1.02 -3.56
CA LEU A 5 32.68 -0.62 -2.76
C LEU A 5 32.02 0.68 -3.24
N THR A 6 32.73 1.50 -4.03
CA THR A 6 32.20 2.78 -4.53
C THR A 6 31.51 2.60 -5.89
N GLU A 7 32.00 1.69 -6.74
CA GLU A 7 31.34 1.36 -8.03
C GLU A 7 30.01 0.61 -7.86
N LEU A 8 29.80 -0.09 -6.74
CA LEU A 8 28.51 -0.72 -6.42
C LEU A 8 27.49 0.23 -5.79
N MET A 9 27.90 1.46 -5.41
CA MET A 9 26.99 2.52 -4.94
C MET A 9 26.37 3.32 -6.09
N ASP A 10 26.84 3.12 -7.34
CA ASP A 10 26.26 3.71 -8.56
C ASP A 10 25.03 2.93 -9.07
N PHE A 11 24.61 1.89 -8.36
CA PHE A 11 23.30 1.28 -8.50
C PHE A 11 22.40 1.75 -7.36
N ASP A 12 21.71 2.89 -7.57
CA ASP A 12 20.66 3.41 -6.68
C ASP A 12 19.58 2.36 -6.34
N GLU A 13 19.48 1.31 -7.16
CA GLU A 13 18.55 0.18 -6.99
C GLU A 13 18.95 -0.79 -5.86
N VAL A 14 20.25 -0.94 -5.58
CA VAL A 14 20.76 -1.88 -4.54
C VAL A 14 20.73 -1.23 -3.15
N ASN A 15 20.90 0.09 -3.07
CA ASN A 15 20.87 0.82 -1.80
C ASN A 15 19.44 0.88 -1.21
N ARG A 16 18.41 0.98 -2.07
CA ARG A 16 16.98 0.87 -1.67
C ARG A 16 16.67 -0.51 -1.09
N HIS A 17 17.12 -1.57 -1.77
CA HIS A 17 16.90 -2.95 -1.33
C HIS A 17 17.61 -3.29 0.01
N LEU A 18 18.69 -2.57 0.35
CA LEU A 18 19.42 -2.72 1.61
C LEU A 18 18.83 -1.88 2.75
N ILE A 19 18.25 -0.72 2.47
CA ILE A 19 17.55 0.11 3.49
C ILE A 19 16.22 -0.54 3.91
N GLU A 20 15.50 -1.20 2.99
CA GLU A 20 14.27 -1.95 3.25
C GLU A 20 14.44 -3.10 4.25
N LYS A 21 15.64 -3.67 4.37
CA LYS A 21 15.92 -4.79 5.29
C LYS A 21 16.20 -4.38 6.75
N ILE A 22 16.48 -3.10 7.02
CA ILE A 22 17.21 -2.69 8.24
C ILE A 22 16.37 -1.91 9.27
N THR A 23 15.19 -1.35 8.95
CA THR A 23 14.48 -0.41 9.86
C THR A 23 13.49 -1.01 10.87
N ALA A 24 13.41 -2.34 11.03
CA ALA A 24 12.79 -2.98 12.20
C ALA A 24 11.30 -2.61 12.52
N THR A 25 10.44 -2.41 11.52
CA THR A 25 8.96 -2.36 11.68
C THR A 25 8.29 -3.68 11.29
N ARG A 26 8.94 -4.82 11.63
CA ARG A 26 8.65 -6.19 11.18
C ARG A 26 7.30 -6.81 11.63
N ILE A 27 6.31 -6.02 12.02
CA ILE A 27 4.98 -6.55 12.27
C ILE A 27 4.32 -6.80 10.91
N ARG A 28 4.14 -8.08 10.59
CA ARG A 28 3.28 -8.54 9.51
C ARG A 28 2.12 -9.28 10.14
N TYR A 29 0.91 -8.80 9.91
CA TYR A 29 -0.28 -9.58 10.25
C TYR A 29 -0.44 -10.74 9.27
N ASP A 30 -0.91 -11.88 9.78
CA ASP A 30 -1.34 -12.97 8.94
C ASP A 30 -2.74 -12.68 8.38
N PHE A 31 -2.79 -12.18 7.15
CA PHE A 31 -4.03 -11.93 6.42
C PHE A 31 -4.37 -13.06 5.43
N GLY A 32 -3.59 -14.15 5.46
CA GLY A 32 -3.66 -15.26 4.50
C GLY A 32 -2.50 -15.26 3.52
N GLU A 33 -2.59 -16.17 2.55
CA GLU A 33 -1.62 -16.28 1.46
C GLU A 33 -1.68 -15.05 0.55
N GLY A 34 -0.52 -14.62 0.03
CA GLY A 34 -0.45 -13.46 -0.85
C GLY A 34 0.96 -12.86 -0.95
N PRO A 35 1.11 -11.75 -1.69
CA PRO A 35 2.39 -11.06 -1.87
C PRO A 35 3.01 -10.66 -0.53
N ASP A 36 4.34 -10.49 -0.48
CA ASP A 36 5.04 -10.20 0.79
C ASP A 36 4.56 -8.92 1.50
N LEU A 37 4.07 -7.96 0.73
CA LEU A 37 3.52 -6.70 1.24
C LEU A 37 2.21 -6.89 2.00
N LEU A 38 1.45 -7.97 1.76
CA LEU A 38 0.18 -8.24 2.43
C LEU A 38 0.38 -8.40 3.94
N GLY A 39 -0.40 -7.65 4.71
CA GLY A 39 -0.32 -7.62 6.17
C GLY A 39 0.86 -6.82 6.72
N ARG A 40 1.73 -6.26 5.88
CA ARG A 40 2.78 -5.31 6.30
C ARG A 40 2.25 -3.88 6.28
N ARG A 41 2.89 -3.02 7.06
CA ARG A 41 2.67 -1.57 7.00
C ARG A 41 3.33 -0.98 5.75
N LEU A 42 2.58 -0.22 4.97
CA LEU A 42 3.15 0.50 3.82
C LEU A 42 4.02 1.67 4.33
N PRO A 43 5.25 1.85 3.82
CA PRO A 43 6.05 3.04 4.11
C PRO A 43 5.33 4.32 3.68
N ASP A 44 5.71 5.46 4.27
CA ASP A 44 5.22 6.75 3.79
C ASP A 44 5.80 7.01 2.39
N ILE A 45 4.93 7.24 1.41
CA ILE A 45 5.28 7.49 0.02
C ILE A 45 4.61 8.77 -0.46
N ASP A 46 5.25 9.43 -1.42
CA ASP A 46 4.67 10.58 -2.09
C ASP A 46 3.55 10.13 -3.04
N VAL A 47 2.44 10.85 -2.99
CA VAL A 47 1.24 10.64 -3.82
C VAL A 47 0.73 11.98 -4.33
N LYS A 48 -0.15 11.99 -5.32
CA LYS A 48 -0.74 13.21 -5.91
C LYS A 48 -1.33 14.18 -4.89
N GLN A 49 -1.80 13.69 -3.75
CA GLN A 49 -2.43 14.49 -2.68
C GLN A 49 -1.49 14.74 -1.49
N GLY A 50 -0.17 14.68 -1.69
CA GLY A 50 0.85 14.92 -0.66
C GLY A 50 1.61 13.65 -0.33
N HIS A 51 1.50 13.17 0.91
CA HIS A 51 2.14 11.94 1.35
C HIS A 51 1.13 11.02 2.01
N LEU A 52 1.34 9.71 1.87
CA LEU A 52 0.40 8.67 2.29
C LEU A 52 -0.07 8.83 3.75
N TYR A 53 0.85 9.07 4.68
CA TYR A 53 0.52 9.18 6.10
C TYR A 53 -0.30 10.44 6.40
N GLY A 54 -0.26 11.47 5.56
CA GLY A 54 -1.13 12.63 5.66
C GLY A 54 -2.61 12.25 5.46
N LEU A 55 -2.87 11.32 4.55
CA LEU A 55 -4.22 10.84 4.21
C LEU A 55 -4.78 9.92 5.30
N LEU A 56 -3.93 9.05 5.88
CA LEU A 56 -4.34 8.11 6.94
C LEU A 56 -4.68 8.77 8.28
N ARG A 57 -4.32 10.05 8.50
CA ARG A 57 -4.60 10.79 9.76
C ARG A 57 -6.09 10.88 10.10
N ARG A 58 -6.98 10.68 9.13
CA ARG A 58 -8.43 10.68 9.33
C ARG A 58 -8.94 9.41 10.02
N GLY A 59 -8.09 8.39 10.19
CA GLY A 59 -8.49 7.11 10.78
C GLY A 59 -9.41 6.29 9.89
N ARG A 60 -9.38 6.56 8.57
CA ARG A 60 -10.18 5.88 7.55
C ARG A 60 -9.32 4.86 6.78
N GLY A 61 -9.97 3.88 6.16
CA GLY A 61 -9.30 3.04 5.17
C GLY A 61 -8.93 3.87 3.93
N LEU A 62 -7.99 3.37 3.13
CA LEU A 62 -7.60 4.02 1.87
C LEU A 62 -7.39 2.98 0.79
N LEU A 63 -8.11 3.10 -0.32
CA LEU A 63 -7.78 2.44 -1.57
C LEU A 63 -6.86 3.36 -2.38
N LEU A 64 -5.63 2.92 -2.62
CA LEU A 64 -4.70 3.56 -3.55
C LEU A 64 -4.71 2.77 -4.86
N ASP A 65 -5.32 3.35 -5.88
CA ASP A 65 -5.57 2.73 -7.19
C ASP A 65 -4.70 3.39 -8.27
N ARG A 66 -3.74 2.64 -8.83
CA ARG A 66 -2.92 3.13 -9.96
C ARG A 66 -3.53 2.85 -11.32
N THR A 67 -4.57 2.02 -11.37
CA THR A 67 -5.29 1.64 -12.59
C THR A 67 -6.40 2.64 -12.94
N GLU A 68 -6.89 3.38 -11.94
CA GLU A 68 -8.03 4.31 -12.02
C GLU A 68 -9.34 3.62 -12.47
N ARG A 69 -9.46 2.31 -12.20
CA ARG A 69 -10.59 1.47 -12.62
C ARG A 69 -11.44 0.98 -11.47
N LEU A 70 -10.92 1.02 -10.25
CA LEU A 70 -11.59 0.48 -9.08
C LEU A 70 -12.43 1.55 -8.38
N THR A 71 -13.37 1.08 -7.56
CA THR A 71 -14.20 1.93 -6.72
C THR A 71 -14.39 1.32 -5.34
N VAL A 72 -14.57 2.18 -4.35
CA VAL A 72 -14.94 1.79 -2.99
C VAL A 72 -16.45 1.77 -2.77
N GLY A 73 -17.25 2.20 -3.76
CA GLY A 73 -18.71 2.09 -3.75
C GLY A 73 -19.39 2.45 -2.41
N GLY A 74 -20.17 1.50 -1.89
CA GLY A 74 -20.90 1.62 -0.62
C GLY A 74 -20.02 1.73 0.63
N TRP A 75 -18.70 1.58 0.50
CA TRP A 75 -17.74 1.79 1.60
C TRP A 75 -17.13 3.20 1.59
N SER A 76 -17.59 4.10 0.72
CA SER A 76 -17.09 5.47 0.60
C SER A 76 -17.30 6.34 1.85
N ASP A 77 -18.07 5.88 2.84
CA ASP A 77 -18.21 6.50 4.17
C ASP A 77 -17.01 6.22 5.09
N ARG A 78 -16.30 5.09 4.88
CA ARG A 78 -15.23 4.59 5.76
C ARG A 78 -13.90 4.34 5.06
N VAL A 79 -13.90 4.20 3.74
CA VAL A 79 -12.72 4.04 2.88
C VAL A 79 -12.62 5.23 1.93
N ASP A 80 -11.51 5.96 1.99
CA ASP A 80 -11.16 6.98 1.00
C ASP A 80 -10.63 6.29 -0.27
N HIS A 81 -10.92 6.84 -1.44
CA HIS A 81 -10.36 6.38 -2.73
C HIS A 81 -9.39 7.42 -3.27
N LEU A 82 -8.17 6.98 -3.58
CA LEU A 82 -7.13 7.77 -4.24
C LEU A 82 -6.71 7.11 -5.55
N ALA A 83 -7.17 7.68 -6.66
CA ALA A 83 -6.71 7.36 -8.00
C ALA A 83 -5.38 8.08 -8.30
N ASP A 84 -4.29 7.32 -8.36
CA ASP A 84 -2.93 7.84 -8.59
C ASP A 84 -2.02 6.85 -9.35
N PRO A 85 -2.04 6.86 -10.70
CA PRO A 85 -1.13 6.05 -11.53
C PRO A 85 0.36 6.28 -11.27
N THR A 86 0.71 7.45 -10.73
CA THR A 86 2.09 7.88 -10.51
C THR A 86 2.63 7.48 -9.14
N ALA A 87 1.79 6.90 -8.27
CA ALA A 87 2.24 6.42 -6.97
C ALA A 87 3.39 5.39 -7.13
N PRO A 88 4.46 5.50 -6.33
CA PRO A 88 5.66 4.65 -6.44
C PRO A 88 5.40 3.27 -5.81
N LEU A 89 4.53 2.48 -6.44
CA LEU A 89 4.26 1.10 -6.08
C LEU A 89 4.62 0.17 -7.26
N ASP A 90 4.98 -1.07 -6.95
CA ASP A 90 5.22 -2.12 -7.96
C ASP A 90 3.99 -3.03 -8.17
N VAL A 91 2.84 -2.61 -7.64
CA VAL A 91 1.56 -3.31 -7.72
C VAL A 91 0.48 -2.39 -8.30
N PRO A 92 -0.61 -2.92 -8.88
CA PRO A 92 -1.67 -2.09 -9.46
C PRO A 92 -2.44 -1.27 -8.41
N CYS A 93 -2.99 -1.93 -7.39
CA CYS A 93 -3.74 -1.24 -6.33
C CYS A 93 -3.42 -1.86 -4.96
N VAL A 94 -3.60 -1.07 -3.90
CA VAL A 94 -3.52 -1.55 -2.52
C VAL A 94 -4.67 -1.00 -1.69
N LEU A 95 -5.26 -1.85 -0.85
CA LEU A 95 -6.20 -1.44 0.18
C LEU A 95 -5.45 -1.33 1.51
N LEU A 96 -5.54 -0.18 2.16
CA LEU A 96 -4.90 0.09 3.44
C LEU A 96 -5.96 0.18 4.54
N ARG A 97 -5.67 -0.47 5.66
CA ARG A 97 -6.40 -0.27 6.91
C ARG A 97 -6.07 1.11 7.50
N PRO A 98 -6.90 1.63 8.42
CA PRO A 98 -6.61 2.88 9.13
C PRO A 98 -5.25 2.94 9.85
N ASP A 99 -4.68 1.77 10.19
CA ASP A 99 -3.36 1.64 10.81
C ASP A 99 -2.18 1.62 9.81
N GLY A 100 -2.48 1.71 8.50
CA GLY A 100 -1.52 1.71 7.41
C GLY A 100 -1.05 0.32 6.96
N HIS A 101 -1.65 -0.77 7.45
CA HIS A 101 -1.34 -2.11 6.95
C HIS A 101 -2.11 -2.43 5.68
N VAL A 102 -1.42 -3.10 4.76
CA VAL A 102 -1.98 -3.54 3.48
C VAL A 102 -2.91 -4.73 3.74
N ALA A 103 -4.18 -4.53 3.45
CA ALA A 103 -5.27 -5.48 3.64
C ALA A 103 -5.57 -6.30 2.37
N TRP A 104 -5.20 -5.78 1.21
CA TRP A 104 -5.40 -6.39 -0.11
C TRP A 104 -4.48 -5.74 -1.16
N ILE A 105 -4.16 -6.51 -2.21
CA ILE A 105 -3.36 -6.11 -3.37
C ILE A 105 -3.97 -6.76 -4.61
N GLY A 106 -4.25 -5.99 -5.66
CA GLY A 106 -4.79 -6.52 -6.90
C GLY A 106 -5.37 -5.45 -7.81
N ASP A 107 -6.11 -5.86 -8.84
CA ASP A 107 -6.79 -4.99 -9.81
C ASP A 107 -8.19 -5.50 -10.20
N ASP A 108 -8.70 -6.52 -9.49
CA ASP A 108 -10.04 -7.07 -9.68
C ASP A 108 -11.03 -6.44 -8.70
N GLN A 109 -12.16 -5.95 -9.21
CA GLN A 109 -13.18 -5.28 -8.39
C GLN A 109 -13.91 -6.25 -7.47
N GLN A 110 -14.19 -7.48 -7.90
CA GLN A 110 -14.93 -8.44 -7.09
C GLN A 110 -14.07 -8.92 -5.90
N ASP A 111 -12.79 -9.17 -6.15
CA ASP A 111 -11.82 -9.50 -5.10
C ASP A 111 -11.62 -8.33 -4.12
N LEU A 112 -11.59 -7.08 -4.63
CA LEU A 112 -11.59 -5.89 -3.79
C LEU A 112 -12.85 -5.83 -2.90
N ASP A 113 -14.04 -6.06 -3.45
CA ASP A 113 -15.31 -6.02 -2.71
C ASP A 113 -15.33 -7.05 -1.58
N ASP A 114 -14.83 -8.27 -1.82
CA ASP A 114 -14.71 -9.32 -0.79
C ASP A 114 -13.79 -8.88 0.37
N HIS A 115 -12.69 -8.17 0.06
CA HIS A 115 -11.77 -7.64 1.05
C HIS A 115 -12.31 -6.39 1.76
N LEU A 116 -13.05 -5.52 1.06
CA LEU A 116 -13.77 -4.41 1.68
C LEU A 116 -14.79 -4.93 2.70
N ALA A 117 -15.57 -5.95 2.33
CA ALA A 117 -16.51 -6.61 3.23
C ALA A 117 -15.82 -7.19 4.47
N ARG A 118 -14.70 -7.91 4.26
CA ARG A 118 -13.92 -8.53 5.34
C ARG A 118 -13.39 -7.53 6.37
N TRP A 119 -12.88 -6.38 5.92
CA TRP A 119 -12.16 -5.44 6.78
C TRP A 119 -12.99 -4.24 7.25
N PHE A 120 -14.02 -3.87 6.48
CA PHE A 120 -14.80 -2.65 6.69
C PHE A 120 -16.30 -2.91 6.87
N GLY A 121 -16.74 -4.18 6.86
CA GLY A 121 -18.13 -4.60 7.06
C GLY A 121 -18.97 -4.51 5.78
N GLU A 122 -20.28 -4.65 5.87
CA GLU A 122 -21.18 -4.55 4.71
C GLU A 122 -21.17 -3.14 4.07
N PRO A 123 -21.44 -3.03 2.75
CA PRO A 123 -21.56 -1.74 2.08
C PRO A 123 -22.76 -0.96 2.63
N ALA A 124 -22.64 0.37 2.68
CA ALA A 124 -23.78 1.24 2.94
C ALA A 124 -24.69 1.33 1.68
N ASP A 125 -25.98 1.57 1.92
CA ASP A 125 -27.02 1.79 0.91
C ASP A 125 -26.88 3.14 0.16
#